data_AF-A0A9Q6N3T1-F1
#
_entry.id   AF-A0A9Q6N3T1-F1
#
_cell.length_a   1.000
_cell.length_b   1.000
_cell.length_c   1.000
_cell.angle_alpha   90.00
_cell.angle_beta   90.00
_cell.angle_gamma   90.00
#
_symmetry.space_group_name_H-M   'P 1'
#
loop_
_entity.id
_entity.type
_entity.pdbx_description
1 polymer ?
#
loop_
_entity_poly.entity_id
_entity_poly.type
_entity_poly.pdbx_seq_one_letter_code
_entity_poly.pdbx_strand_id
1 'polypeptide(L)'
;MSFDSRGLLAIDRQTRRALFLDPDTFAVSQAVDVIPTRLHELLMLAPWGKAFLPLYGDAMRSELPHPGHKVAVIDLRRREITDYIDLSPSKAPHSGQLGRDGKVYLCCENPTAVVVIDPQTHRVEKTIPIPLDNTHRLTLSPSGRKLFTDNEQDATITVVDLCEAEGRVIDTVLMPGPVSGLTASPKHPYLIASAADAPLLYVVDRQSHRIRQRLALPDHQHPCQKVRFSPDGDYLMAMGDQEPTVTLFDELLNPLGRITLAGQPLDGCFSPDKKKLLITHDDNKTLSVIDLMRQTVVVTAEVGAGYETLSYFQID
;
A
#
# COMPACT_ATOMS: atom_id res chain seq x y z
N MET A 1 -20.84 0.90 -25.30
CA MET A 1 -19.97 -0.24 -24.96
C MET A 1 -20.08 -0.45 -23.47
N SER A 2 -20.42 -1.66 -23.02
CA SER A 2 -20.46 -1.99 -21.58
C SER A 2 -19.01 -2.05 -21.11
N PHE A 3 -18.58 -1.13 -20.27
CA PHE A 3 -17.28 -1.25 -19.61
C PHE A 3 -17.37 -2.35 -18.56
N ASP A 4 -16.37 -3.22 -18.47
CA ASP A 4 -16.33 -4.26 -17.45
C ASP A 4 -16.35 -3.63 -16.05
N SER A 5 -17.26 -4.12 -15.22
CA SER A 5 -17.42 -3.72 -13.82
C SER A 5 -16.30 -4.24 -12.90
N ARG A 6 -15.32 -4.96 -13.44
CA ARG A 6 -14.16 -5.46 -12.70
C ARG A 6 -12.90 -5.43 -13.56
N GLY A 7 -11.76 -5.27 -12.92
CA GLY A 7 -10.47 -5.32 -13.59
C GLY A 7 -9.30 -5.15 -12.64
N LEU A 8 -8.12 -5.01 -13.23
CA LEU A 8 -6.90 -4.63 -12.53
C LEU A 8 -6.45 -3.25 -13.02
N LEU A 9 -5.90 -2.45 -12.11
CA LEU A 9 -5.14 -1.27 -12.47
C LEU A 9 -3.72 -1.47 -11.97
N ALA A 10 -2.75 -1.37 -12.87
CA ALA A 10 -1.33 -1.45 -12.57
C ALA A 10 -0.65 -0.13 -12.89
N ILE A 11 0.44 0.15 -12.20
CA ILE A 11 1.29 1.30 -12.49
C ILE A 11 2.61 0.82 -13.08
N ASP A 12 2.84 1.13 -14.35
CA ASP A 12 4.07 0.81 -15.05
C ASP A 12 5.15 1.87 -14.76
N ARG A 13 6.19 1.49 -14.01
CA ARG A 13 7.30 2.37 -13.64
C ARG A 13 8.22 2.72 -14.79
N GLN A 14 8.26 1.90 -15.86
CA GLN A 14 9.14 2.16 -17.00
C GLN A 14 8.51 3.16 -17.95
N THR A 15 7.24 2.93 -18.31
CA THR A 15 6.55 3.77 -19.29
C THR A 15 5.78 4.93 -18.64
N ARG A 16 5.66 4.94 -17.29
CA ARG A 16 4.92 5.94 -16.51
C ARG A 16 3.45 6.00 -16.90
N ARG A 17 2.83 4.82 -17.00
CA ARG A 17 1.43 4.68 -17.41
C ARG A 17 0.64 3.91 -16.36
N ALA A 18 -0.62 4.30 -16.19
CA ALA A 18 -1.61 3.48 -15.52
C ALA A 18 -2.22 2.51 -16.54
N LEU A 19 -2.10 1.22 -16.31
CA LEU A 19 -2.57 0.17 -17.21
C LEU A 19 -3.82 -0.48 -16.65
N PHE A 20 -4.88 -0.56 -17.43
CA PHE A 20 -6.08 -1.34 -17.12
C PHE A 20 -5.95 -2.72 -17.73
N LEU A 21 -6.04 -3.76 -16.91
CA LEU A 21 -5.86 -5.14 -17.33
C LEU A 21 -7.12 -5.96 -17.06
N ASP A 22 -7.32 -6.95 -17.91
CA ASP A 22 -8.27 -8.03 -17.65
C ASP A 22 -7.82 -8.83 -16.41
N PRO A 23 -8.70 -9.10 -15.43
CA PRO A 23 -8.31 -9.66 -14.14
C PRO A 23 -7.98 -11.16 -14.19
N ASP A 24 -8.31 -11.86 -15.28
CA ASP A 24 -8.13 -13.31 -15.41
C ASP A 24 -6.97 -13.66 -16.35
N THR A 25 -6.82 -12.90 -17.44
CA THR A 25 -5.79 -13.08 -18.48
C THR A 25 -4.59 -12.16 -18.31
N PHE A 26 -4.72 -11.08 -17.52
CA PHE A 26 -3.72 -10.03 -17.35
C PHE A 26 -3.38 -9.25 -18.63
N ALA A 27 -4.18 -9.40 -19.68
CA ALA A 27 -4.00 -8.64 -20.90
C ALA A 27 -4.30 -7.16 -20.67
N VAL A 28 -3.40 -6.28 -21.14
CA VAL A 28 -3.60 -4.84 -21.09
C VAL A 28 -4.72 -4.46 -22.07
N SER A 29 -5.80 -3.91 -21.53
CA SER A 29 -6.96 -3.45 -22.28
C SER A 29 -6.92 -1.96 -22.60
N GLN A 30 -6.26 -1.17 -21.75
CA GLN A 30 -6.07 0.27 -21.95
C GLN A 30 -4.86 0.78 -21.16
N ALA A 31 -4.23 1.84 -21.65
CA ALA A 31 -3.15 2.54 -20.96
C ALA A 31 -3.47 4.04 -20.90
N VAL A 32 -3.13 4.68 -19.78
CA VAL A 32 -3.30 6.11 -19.56
C VAL A 32 -1.96 6.69 -19.17
N ASP A 33 -1.51 7.71 -19.90
CA ASP A 33 -0.25 8.38 -19.61
C ASP A 33 -0.34 9.16 -18.29
N VAL A 34 0.64 8.95 -17.42
CA VAL A 34 0.78 9.65 -16.14
C VAL A 34 2.00 10.55 -16.22
N ILE A 35 1.78 11.85 -16.43
CA ILE A 35 2.84 12.85 -16.57
C ILE A 35 2.78 13.84 -15.40
N PRO A 36 3.93 14.21 -14.79
CA PRO A 36 5.15 13.44 -14.54
C PRO A 36 5.21 12.99 -13.07
N THR A 37 5.82 11.84 -12.72
CA THR A 37 6.56 11.55 -11.46
C THR A 37 6.96 10.07 -11.39
N ARG A 38 7.83 9.69 -10.44
CA ARG A 38 7.83 8.33 -9.87
C ARG A 38 6.49 8.08 -9.15
N LEU A 39 6.02 6.85 -9.26
CA LEU A 39 4.74 6.40 -8.74
C LEU A 39 5.05 5.20 -7.85
N HIS A 40 4.53 5.18 -6.62
CA HIS A 40 4.92 4.17 -5.62
C HIS A 40 3.73 3.49 -4.94
N GLU A 41 2.54 4.08 -5.01
CA GLU A 41 1.33 3.55 -4.36
C GLU A 41 0.11 3.84 -5.23
N LEU A 42 -0.92 3.02 -5.08
CA LEU A 42 -2.19 3.14 -5.78
C LEU A 42 -3.32 2.91 -4.78
N LEU A 43 -4.21 3.90 -4.62
CA LEU A 43 -5.35 3.79 -3.72
C LEU A 43 -6.64 3.57 -4.51
N MET A 44 -7.25 2.39 -4.35
CA MET A 44 -8.55 2.08 -4.91
C MET A 44 -9.69 2.67 -4.08
N LEU A 45 -10.56 3.42 -4.73
CA LEU A 45 -11.79 3.99 -4.18
C LEU A 45 -13.00 3.39 -4.93
N ALA A 46 -13.04 2.06 -4.97
CA ALA A 46 -14.03 1.26 -5.70
C ALA A 46 -15.50 1.69 -5.49
N PRO A 47 -15.96 2.04 -4.26
CA PRO A 47 -17.34 2.51 -4.05
C PRO A 47 -17.74 3.75 -4.85
N TRP A 48 -16.76 4.55 -5.33
CA TRP A 48 -17.00 5.71 -6.18
C TRP A 48 -16.49 5.55 -7.60
N GLY A 49 -16.02 4.36 -7.97
CA GLY A 49 -15.42 4.10 -9.28
C GLY A 49 -14.19 4.95 -9.57
N LYS A 50 -13.39 5.28 -8.54
CA LYS A 50 -12.17 6.09 -8.66
C LYS A 50 -10.95 5.33 -8.17
N ALA A 51 -9.78 5.72 -8.65
CA ALA A 51 -8.50 5.43 -8.02
C ALA A 51 -7.70 6.73 -7.87
N PHE A 52 -6.99 6.84 -6.75
CA PHE A 52 -6.07 7.94 -6.47
C PHE A 52 -4.65 7.45 -6.66
N LEU A 53 -3.88 8.22 -7.42
CA LEU A 53 -2.48 7.95 -7.70
C LEU A 53 -1.63 9.12 -7.18
N PRO A 54 -1.02 8.98 -5.99
CA PRO A 54 -0.09 9.94 -5.42
C PRO A 54 1.12 10.17 -6.34
N LEU A 55 1.39 11.42 -6.68
CA LEU A 55 2.50 11.81 -7.55
C LEU A 55 3.67 12.28 -6.68
N TYR A 56 4.55 11.36 -6.31
CA TYR A 56 5.58 11.55 -5.28
C TYR A 56 6.61 12.63 -5.63
N GLY A 57 7.23 12.55 -6.82
CA GLY A 57 8.27 13.48 -7.27
C GLY A 57 9.23 12.83 -8.25
N ASP A 58 10.40 13.45 -8.45
CA ASP A 58 11.42 13.01 -9.41
C ASP A 58 12.69 12.39 -8.77
N ALA A 59 12.85 12.40 -7.43
CA ALA A 59 14.02 11.81 -6.74
C ALA A 59 13.65 10.92 -5.54
N MET A 60 14.63 10.16 -5.03
CA MET A 60 14.58 9.50 -3.71
C MET A 60 15.02 10.47 -2.60
N ARG A 61 14.64 10.14 -1.36
CA ARG A 61 14.81 10.90 -0.11
C ARG A 61 16.11 11.72 0.08
N SER A 62 15.94 12.72 0.96
CA SER A 62 16.85 13.73 1.54
C SER A 62 17.32 14.91 0.69
N GLU A 63 17.14 14.93 -0.63
CA GLU A 63 17.41 16.14 -1.44
C GLU A 63 16.30 16.55 -2.39
N LEU A 64 15.16 15.81 -2.43
CA LEU A 64 14.01 15.97 -3.36
C LEU A 64 14.03 17.34 -4.07
N PRO A 65 14.68 17.45 -5.25
CA PRO A 65 14.86 18.75 -5.88
C PRO A 65 13.51 19.27 -6.39
N HIS A 66 12.59 18.36 -6.79
CA HIS A 66 11.24 18.70 -7.23
C HIS A 66 10.20 17.70 -6.66
N PRO A 67 9.88 17.77 -5.35
CA PRO A 67 8.85 16.91 -4.77
C PRO A 67 7.49 17.25 -5.39
N GLY A 68 6.75 16.21 -5.78
CA GLY A 68 5.40 16.35 -6.30
C GLY A 68 4.42 16.76 -5.20
N HIS A 69 3.30 17.35 -5.59
CA HIS A 69 2.30 17.88 -4.66
C HIS A 69 0.88 17.59 -5.14
N LYS A 70 0.72 16.57 -5.98
CA LYS A 70 -0.55 16.25 -6.63
C LYS A 70 -0.93 14.79 -6.45
N VAL A 71 -2.24 14.54 -6.51
CA VAL A 71 -2.81 13.19 -6.66
C VAL A 71 -3.58 13.18 -7.96
N ALA A 72 -3.25 12.27 -8.88
CA ALA A 72 -4.07 12.07 -10.06
C ALA A 72 -5.35 11.29 -9.69
N VAL A 73 -6.49 11.75 -10.19
CA VAL A 73 -7.78 11.09 -10.03
C VAL A 73 -8.10 10.30 -11.29
N ILE A 74 -8.09 8.98 -11.18
CA ILE A 74 -8.40 8.06 -12.28
C ILE A 74 -9.85 7.62 -12.14
N ASP A 75 -10.66 7.86 -13.17
CA ASP A 75 -12.01 7.29 -13.26
C ASP A 75 -11.91 5.86 -13.82
N LEU A 76 -12.39 4.89 -13.05
CA LEU A 76 -12.28 3.47 -13.38
C LEU A 76 -13.28 3.01 -14.45
N ARG A 77 -14.39 3.74 -14.63
CA ARG A 77 -15.40 3.46 -15.66
C ARG A 77 -14.93 4.00 -17.00
N ARG A 78 -14.49 5.26 -17.00
CA ARG A 78 -14.02 5.99 -18.18
C ARG A 78 -12.59 5.61 -18.56
N ARG A 79 -11.85 5.04 -17.61
CA ARG A 79 -10.45 4.60 -17.75
C ARG A 79 -9.52 5.74 -18.17
N GLU A 80 -9.67 6.89 -17.52
CA GLU A 80 -8.90 8.10 -17.82
C GLU A 80 -8.61 8.87 -16.54
N ILE A 81 -7.59 9.73 -16.58
CA ILE A 81 -7.37 10.73 -15.53
C ILE A 81 -8.41 11.84 -15.76
N THR A 82 -9.20 12.13 -14.74
CA THR A 82 -10.28 13.13 -14.79
C THR A 82 -9.95 14.41 -14.03
N ASP A 83 -9.02 14.35 -13.08
CA ASP A 83 -8.63 15.51 -12.27
C ASP A 83 -7.26 15.31 -11.61
N TYR A 84 -6.74 16.39 -11.02
CA TYR A 84 -5.59 16.37 -10.13
C TYR A 84 -5.89 17.17 -8.85
N ILE A 85 -5.75 16.52 -7.69
CA ILE A 85 -5.90 17.17 -6.39
C ILE A 85 -4.56 17.81 -6.02
N ASP A 86 -4.55 19.12 -5.80
CA ASP A 86 -3.38 19.84 -5.28
C ASP A 86 -3.32 19.73 -3.75
N LEU A 87 -2.17 19.28 -3.25
CA LEU A 87 -1.90 19.07 -1.83
C LEU A 87 -1.11 20.22 -1.19
N SER A 88 -0.75 21.24 -1.98
CA SER A 88 0.08 22.34 -1.50
C SER A 88 -0.47 22.97 -0.21
N PRO A 89 0.39 23.26 0.80
CA PRO A 89 1.85 23.24 0.74
C PRO A 89 2.49 21.86 0.97
N SER A 90 1.71 20.80 1.22
CA SER A 90 2.21 19.43 1.41
C SER A 90 2.69 18.83 0.09
N LYS A 91 3.80 18.09 0.16
CA LYS A 91 4.50 17.50 -0.98
C LYS A 91 4.98 16.08 -0.64
N ALA A 92 5.52 15.40 -1.66
CA ALA A 92 5.93 14.01 -1.60
C ALA A 92 4.81 13.09 -1.08
N PRO A 93 3.63 13.10 -1.73
CA PRO A 93 2.55 12.23 -1.32
C PRO A 93 2.92 10.77 -1.60
N HIS A 94 2.75 9.91 -0.59
CA HIS A 94 3.14 8.50 -0.65
C HIS A 94 1.92 7.58 -0.49
N SER A 95 1.73 6.93 0.67
CA SER A 95 0.62 5.98 0.86
C SER A 95 -0.64 6.68 1.36
N GLY A 96 -1.81 6.18 0.97
CA GLY A 96 -3.09 6.62 1.51
C GLY A 96 -4.07 5.48 1.74
N GLN A 97 -5.08 5.73 2.57
CA GLN A 97 -6.17 4.79 2.85
C GLN A 97 -7.52 5.51 2.90
N LEU A 98 -8.56 4.81 2.46
CA LEU A 98 -9.94 5.24 2.59
C LEU A 98 -10.45 4.98 4.02
N GLY A 99 -10.84 6.05 4.71
CA GLY A 99 -11.50 6.00 5.99
C GLY A 99 -12.97 5.60 5.90
N ARG A 100 -13.51 5.14 7.03
CA ARG A 100 -14.94 4.77 7.16
C ARG A 100 -15.89 5.95 7.09
N ASP A 101 -15.37 7.13 7.35
CA ASP A 101 -16.04 8.42 7.18
C ASP A 101 -16.13 8.86 5.71
N GLY A 102 -15.57 8.08 4.78
CA GLY A 102 -15.55 8.38 3.36
C GLY A 102 -14.47 9.39 2.98
N LYS A 103 -13.48 9.65 3.85
CA LYS A 103 -12.35 10.52 3.54
C LYS A 103 -11.10 9.73 3.23
N VAL A 104 -10.23 10.28 2.40
CA VAL A 104 -8.91 9.68 2.12
C VAL A 104 -7.89 10.31 3.05
N TYR A 105 -7.18 9.48 3.81
CA TYR A 105 -6.03 9.89 4.59
C TYR A 105 -4.77 9.55 3.80
N LEU A 106 -3.95 10.54 3.49
CA LEU A 106 -2.77 10.40 2.63
C LEU A 106 -1.54 10.97 3.33
N CYS A 107 -0.45 10.19 3.38
CA CYS A 107 0.82 10.64 3.93
C CYS A 107 1.55 11.53 2.93
N CYS A 108 2.09 12.65 3.40
CA CYS A 108 3.00 13.54 2.69
C CYS A 108 4.30 13.63 3.49
N GLU A 109 5.45 13.46 2.83
CA GLU A 109 6.75 13.43 3.51
C GLU A 109 7.41 14.82 3.63
N ASN A 110 6.84 15.86 3.02
CA ASN A 110 7.44 17.19 3.03
C ASN A 110 6.42 18.36 2.89
N PRO A 111 6.13 19.12 3.96
CA PRO A 111 6.39 18.77 5.36
C PRO A 111 5.64 17.49 5.75
N THR A 112 6.16 16.77 6.74
CA THR A 112 5.55 15.55 7.24
C THR A 112 4.14 15.81 7.78
N ALA A 113 3.15 15.23 7.11
CA ALA A 113 1.75 15.38 7.49
C ALA A 113 0.88 14.26 6.92
N VAL A 114 -0.29 14.08 7.52
CA VAL A 114 -1.40 13.36 6.90
C VAL A 114 -2.41 14.37 6.38
N VAL A 115 -2.58 14.44 5.06
CA VAL A 115 -3.65 15.24 4.44
C VAL A 115 -4.94 14.42 4.38
N VAL A 116 -6.05 15.05 4.72
CA VAL A 116 -7.39 14.45 4.68
C VAL A 116 -8.13 15.05 3.50
N ILE A 117 -8.52 14.20 2.57
CA ILE A 117 -9.09 14.59 1.27
C ILE A 117 -10.53 14.10 1.20
N ASP A 118 -11.44 14.97 0.77
CA ASP A 118 -12.77 14.56 0.31
C ASP A 118 -12.67 14.05 -1.13
N PRO A 119 -12.91 12.75 -1.37
CA PRO A 119 -12.73 12.13 -2.67
C PRO A 119 -13.87 12.39 -3.65
N GLN A 120 -14.97 13.01 -3.21
CA GLN A 120 -16.09 13.40 -4.07
C GLN A 120 -15.89 14.82 -4.60
N THR A 121 -15.44 15.73 -3.74
CA THR A 121 -15.21 17.15 -4.07
C THR A 121 -13.78 17.45 -4.51
N HIS A 122 -12.86 16.50 -4.35
CA HIS A 122 -11.44 16.63 -4.69
C HIS A 122 -10.73 17.75 -3.92
N ARG A 123 -11.13 17.95 -2.66
CA ARG A 123 -10.58 19.00 -1.79
C ARG A 123 -9.84 18.41 -0.61
N VAL A 124 -8.70 19.01 -0.27
CA VAL A 124 -8.07 18.82 1.03
C VAL A 124 -8.94 19.53 2.07
N GLU A 125 -9.47 18.78 3.03
CA GLU A 125 -10.32 19.32 4.10
C GLU A 125 -9.49 19.76 5.30
N LYS A 126 -8.41 19.04 5.59
CA LYS A 126 -7.49 19.37 6.68
C LYS A 126 -6.14 18.66 6.50
N THR A 127 -5.17 19.13 7.28
CA THR A 127 -3.81 18.57 7.34
C THR A 127 -3.47 18.31 8.80
N ILE A 128 -3.14 17.06 9.12
CA ILE A 128 -2.72 16.63 10.46
C ILE A 128 -1.19 16.64 10.50
N PRO A 129 -0.55 17.57 11.24
CA PRO A 129 0.90 17.62 11.33
C PRO A 129 1.43 16.39 12.07
N ILE A 130 2.47 15.76 11.53
CA ILE A 130 3.20 14.68 12.18
C ILE A 130 4.55 15.24 12.61
N PRO A 131 4.83 15.39 13.92
CA PRO A 131 6.01 16.10 14.42
C PRO A 131 7.26 15.20 14.42
N LEU A 132 7.45 14.40 13.36
CA LEU A 132 8.58 13.49 13.17
C LEU A 132 9.03 13.53 11.71
N ASP A 133 10.26 13.11 11.48
CA ASP A 133 10.82 12.98 10.15
C ASP A 133 10.61 11.55 9.63
N ASN A 134 10.89 11.31 8.35
CA ASN A 134 10.93 9.97 7.75
C ASN A 134 9.61 9.17 7.81
N THR A 135 8.47 9.81 8.06
CA THR A 135 7.16 9.18 7.89
C THR A 135 7.00 8.71 6.45
N HIS A 136 6.43 7.53 6.22
CA HIS A 136 6.37 6.94 4.89
C HIS A 136 4.99 6.36 4.56
N ARG A 137 4.59 5.30 5.26
CA ARG A 137 3.31 4.62 5.07
C ARG A 137 2.34 4.90 6.21
N LEU A 138 1.07 4.64 5.95
CA LEU A 138 0.01 4.75 6.95
C LEU A 138 -0.94 3.57 6.91
N THR A 139 -1.55 3.28 8.06
CA THR A 139 -2.69 2.38 8.17
C THR A 139 -3.74 2.88 9.13
N LEU A 140 -5.01 2.69 8.78
CA LEU A 140 -6.14 2.98 9.65
C LEU A 140 -6.48 1.77 10.52
N SER A 141 -6.97 2.02 11.73
CA SER A 141 -7.65 0.98 12.50
C SER A 141 -8.97 0.60 11.82
N PRO A 142 -9.45 -0.65 11.93
CA PRO A 142 -10.74 -1.07 11.36
C PRO A 142 -11.94 -0.29 11.90
N SER A 143 -11.80 0.34 13.07
CA SER A 143 -12.79 1.24 13.66
C SER A 143 -12.80 2.63 13.03
N GLY A 144 -11.77 3.01 12.25
CA GLY A 144 -11.56 4.37 11.73
C GLY A 144 -11.14 5.40 12.77
N ARG A 145 -10.98 4.99 14.05
CA ARG A 145 -10.71 5.90 15.17
C ARG A 145 -9.24 6.25 15.36
N LYS A 146 -8.32 5.43 14.84
CA LYS A 146 -6.88 5.66 14.91
C LYS A 146 -6.24 5.50 13.55
N LEU A 147 -5.19 6.26 13.33
CA LEU A 147 -4.26 6.13 12.22
C LEU A 147 -2.87 5.90 12.78
N PHE A 148 -2.11 5.03 12.12
CA PHE A 148 -0.73 4.72 12.47
C PHE A 148 0.17 5.02 11.27
N THR A 149 1.29 5.68 11.49
CA THR A 149 2.30 5.90 10.44
C THR A 149 3.65 5.38 10.88
N ASP A 150 4.38 4.73 9.98
CA ASP A 150 5.75 4.30 10.24
C ASP A 150 6.72 5.42 9.91
N ASN A 151 7.69 5.63 10.80
CA ASN A 151 8.78 6.58 10.62
C ASN A 151 10.05 5.73 10.45
N GLU A 152 10.30 5.34 9.20
CA GLU A 152 11.12 4.17 8.84
C GLU A 152 12.49 4.19 9.53
N GLN A 153 13.29 5.23 9.29
CA GLN A 153 14.66 5.37 9.82
C GLN A 153 14.70 5.83 11.28
N ASP A 154 13.63 6.46 11.76
CA ASP A 154 13.52 6.92 13.15
C ASP A 154 13.15 5.78 14.10
N ALA A 155 12.88 4.57 13.57
CA ALA A 155 12.50 3.39 14.35
C ALA A 155 11.28 3.66 15.25
N THR A 156 10.27 4.36 14.74
CA THR A 156 9.03 4.63 15.48
C THR A 156 7.76 4.44 14.66
N ILE A 157 6.63 4.29 15.35
CA ILE A 157 5.29 4.37 14.75
C ILE A 157 4.51 5.48 15.45
N THR A 158 4.07 6.50 14.72
CA THR A 158 3.21 7.55 15.26
C THR A 158 1.78 7.05 15.36
N VAL A 159 1.11 7.38 16.46
CA VAL A 159 -0.31 7.09 16.65
C VAL A 159 -1.11 8.40 16.63
N VAL A 160 -2.06 8.48 15.72
CA VAL A 160 -2.98 9.60 15.57
C VAL A 160 -4.38 9.17 15.98
N ASP A 161 -5.00 9.89 16.91
CA ASP A 161 -6.43 9.79 17.21
C ASP A 161 -7.21 10.59 16.16
N LEU A 162 -8.24 9.98 15.58
CA LEU A 162 -9.12 10.56 14.58
C LEU A 162 -10.52 10.88 15.13
N CYS A 163 -10.75 10.72 16.43
CA CYS A 163 -12.05 11.02 17.06
C CYS A 163 -12.29 12.52 17.23
N GLU A 164 -11.23 13.31 17.33
CA GLU A 164 -11.29 14.76 17.36
C GLU A 164 -11.33 15.31 15.93
N ALA A 165 -12.06 16.40 15.70
CA ALA A 165 -12.29 16.98 14.38
C ALA A 165 -10.99 17.30 13.62
N GLU A 166 -9.95 17.74 14.32
CA GLU A 166 -8.64 18.02 13.73
C GLU A 166 -7.79 16.76 13.56
N GLY A 167 -7.98 15.75 14.40
CA GLY A 167 -7.05 14.63 14.54
C GLY A 167 -5.79 15.06 15.30
N ARG A 168 -5.26 14.17 16.14
CA ARG A 168 -4.18 14.53 17.07
C ARG A 168 -3.21 13.38 17.26
N VAL A 169 -1.91 13.67 17.21
CA VAL A 169 -0.89 12.70 17.64
C VAL A 169 -1.06 12.47 19.14
N ILE A 170 -1.28 11.21 19.53
CA ILE A 170 -1.51 10.80 20.92
C ILE A 170 -0.40 9.91 21.48
N ASP A 171 0.43 9.32 20.62
CA ASP A 171 1.54 8.49 21.05
C ASP A 171 2.60 8.31 19.95
N THR A 172 3.78 7.83 20.34
CA THR A 172 4.86 7.39 19.45
C THR A 172 5.43 6.08 19.99
N VAL A 173 5.20 4.98 19.27
CA VAL A 173 5.70 3.66 19.64
C VAL A 173 7.16 3.57 19.25
N LEU A 174 8.03 3.32 20.23
CA LEU A 174 9.43 3.02 19.99
C LEU A 174 9.57 1.59 19.47
N MET A 175 10.19 1.44 18.30
CA MET A 175 10.51 0.15 17.71
C MET A 175 11.96 -0.23 18.06
N PRO A 176 12.31 -1.53 18.08
CA PRO A 176 13.67 -1.95 18.40
C PRO A 176 14.71 -1.59 17.33
N GLY A 177 14.26 -1.23 16.12
CA GLY A 177 15.07 -0.85 14.97
C GLY A 177 14.19 -0.27 13.86
N PRO A 178 14.79 0.13 12.73
CA PRO A 178 14.07 0.68 11.58
C PRO A 178 12.95 -0.25 11.07
N VAL A 179 11.91 0.34 10.51
CA VAL A 179 10.75 -0.38 9.96
C VAL A 179 10.50 0.03 8.52
N SER A 180 9.83 -0.82 7.73
CA SER A 180 9.63 -0.56 6.28
C SER A 180 8.25 -0.95 5.76
N GLY A 181 7.39 -1.55 6.58
CA GLY A 181 6.03 -1.92 6.18
C GLY A 181 5.09 -1.92 7.36
N LEU A 182 3.85 -1.49 7.14
CA LEU A 182 2.87 -1.29 8.21
C LEU A 182 1.46 -1.67 7.74
N THR A 183 0.77 -2.54 8.48
CA THR A 183 -0.63 -2.88 8.19
C THR A 183 -1.41 -3.20 9.46
N ALA A 184 -2.63 -2.67 9.58
CA ALA A 184 -3.54 -3.03 10.67
C ALA A 184 -4.27 -4.34 10.35
N SER A 185 -4.44 -5.23 11.33
CA SER A 185 -5.29 -6.42 11.16
C SER A 185 -6.77 -6.01 11.05
N PRO A 186 -7.53 -6.48 10.05
CA PRO A 186 -8.96 -6.18 9.96
C PRO A 186 -9.78 -6.86 11.08
N LYS A 187 -9.27 -7.97 11.65
CA LYS A 187 -9.97 -8.80 12.65
C LYS A 187 -9.48 -8.62 14.08
N HIS A 188 -8.18 -8.47 14.27
CA HIS A 188 -7.55 -8.57 15.58
C HIS A 188 -7.03 -7.22 16.08
N PRO A 189 -6.84 -7.01 17.39
CA PRO A 189 -6.52 -5.70 17.97
C PRO A 189 -5.06 -5.26 17.79
N TYR A 190 -4.38 -5.73 16.75
CA TYR A 190 -2.97 -5.44 16.49
C TYR A 190 -2.74 -4.87 15.09
N LEU A 191 -1.55 -4.32 14.90
CA LEU A 191 -0.95 -4.04 13.61
C LEU A 191 0.36 -4.82 13.47
N ILE A 192 0.80 -5.03 12.24
CA ILE A 192 2.07 -5.66 11.90
C ILE A 192 2.99 -4.58 11.37
N ALA A 193 4.20 -4.52 11.90
CA ALA A 193 5.29 -3.72 11.36
C ALA A 193 6.43 -4.64 10.91
N SER A 194 6.94 -4.45 9.69
CA SER A 194 8.12 -5.18 9.21
C SER A 194 9.39 -4.52 9.74
N ALA A 195 10.32 -5.30 10.31
CA ALA A 195 11.65 -4.80 10.60
C ALA A 195 12.40 -4.58 9.29
N ALA A 196 13.07 -3.43 9.13
CA ALA A 196 13.84 -3.11 7.93
C ALA A 196 15.31 -3.55 8.03
N ASP A 197 15.73 -4.06 9.18
CA ASP A 197 17.10 -4.48 9.50
C ASP A 197 17.23 -5.98 9.83
N ALA A 198 16.11 -6.71 9.92
CA ALA A 198 16.09 -8.14 10.19
C ALA A 198 14.91 -8.86 9.51
N PRO A 199 15.03 -10.17 9.19
CA PRO A 199 13.92 -10.98 8.67
C PRO A 199 12.93 -11.34 9.79
N LEU A 200 12.20 -10.35 10.30
CA LEU A 200 11.16 -10.54 11.30
C LEU A 200 10.06 -9.48 11.22
N LEU A 201 8.92 -9.77 11.82
CA LEU A 201 7.80 -8.86 11.98
C LEU A 201 7.54 -8.55 13.46
N TYR A 202 7.12 -7.33 13.76
CA TYR A 202 6.63 -6.91 15.06
C TYR A 202 5.11 -6.90 15.08
N VAL A 203 4.53 -7.56 16.09
CA VAL A 203 3.09 -7.48 16.38
C VAL A 203 2.88 -6.41 17.45
N VAL A 204 2.21 -5.31 17.08
CA VAL A 204 2.00 -4.16 17.97
C VAL A 204 0.53 -4.05 18.34
N ASP A 205 0.22 -4.00 19.63
CA ASP A 205 -1.13 -3.80 20.13
C ASP A 205 -1.62 -2.38 19.83
N ARG A 206 -2.76 -2.25 19.16
CA ARG A 206 -3.29 -0.93 18.76
C ARG A 206 -3.93 -0.14 19.90
N GLN A 207 -4.20 -0.79 21.03
CA GLN A 207 -4.82 -0.13 22.17
C GLN A 207 -3.77 0.34 23.18
N SER A 208 -2.88 -0.55 23.57
CA SER A 208 -1.81 -0.28 24.53
C SER A 208 -0.53 0.27 23.91
N HIS A 209 -0.42 0.23 22.58
CA HIS A 209 0.74 0.72 21.81
C HIS A 209 2.05 0.03 22.20
N ARG A 210 1.96 -1.26 22.54
CA ARG A 210 3.10 -2.08 22.95
C ARG A 210 3.34 -3.21 21.96
N ILE A 211 4.61 -3.51 21.73
CA ILE A 211 5.03 -4.71 21.01
C ILE A 211 4.66 -5.92 21.87
N ARG A 212 3.82 -6.79 21.32
CA ARG A 212 3.35 -8.02 21.97
C ARG A 212 4.18 -9.23 21.61
N GLN A 213 4.70 -9.25 20.38
CA GLN A 213 5.38 -10.42 19.83
C GLN A 213 6.35 -10.00 18.71
N ARG A 214 7.40 -10.80 18.55
CA ARG A 214 8.28 -10.79 17.38
C ARG A 214 8.05 -12.10 16.63
N LEU A 215 7.82 -12.03 15.32
CA LEU A 215 7.63 -13.18 14.45
C LEU A 215 8.88 -13.31 13.59
N ALA A 216 9.68 -14.34 13.84
CA ALA A 216 10.82 -14.62 12.97
C ALA A 216 10.33 -15.10 11.59
N LEU A 217 11.06 -14.73 10.55
CA LEU A 217 10.89 -15.23 9.19
C LEU A 217 12.08 -16.14 8.85
N PRO A 218 12.13 -17.39 9.36
CA PRO A 218 13.32 -18.24 9.22
C PRO A 218 13.65 -18.61 7.77
N ASP A 219 12.65 -18.52 6.88
CA ASP A 219 12.81 -18.77 5.45
C ASP A 219 13.30 -17.55 4.65
N HIS A 220 13.47 -16.41 5.31
CA HIS A 220 13.94 -15.15 4.74
C HIS A 220 15.38 -14.87 5.19
N GLN A 221 16.25 -14.51 4.25
CA GLN A 221 17.61 -14.05 4.53
C GLN A 221 17.70 -12.53 4.63
N HIS A 222 16.69 -11.82 4.11
CA HIS A 222 16.66 -10.37 4.06
C HIS A 222 15.39 -9.81 4.75
N PRO A 223 15.43 -8.55 5.20
CA PRO A 223 14.25 -7.90 5.76
C PRO A 223 13.10 -7.81 4.75
N CYS A 224 11.88 -8.00 5.22
CA CYS A 224 10.69 -7.75 4.40
C CYS A 224 10.40 -6.25 4.35
N GLN A 225 9.85 -5.77 3.23
CA GLN A 225 9.45 -4.37 3.04
C GLN A 225 7.93 -4.20 2.95
N LYS A 226 7.19 -5.22 2.53
CA LYS A 226 5.74 -5.15 2.37
C LYS A 226 5.08 -6.20 3.24
N VAL A 227 4.09 -5.76 4.02
CA VAL A 227 3.18 -6.60 4.79
C VAL A 227 1.75 -6.19 4.48
N ARG A 228 0.88 -7.17 4.16
CA ARG A 228 -0.51 -6.88 3.78
C ARG A 228 -1.45 -7.96 4.26
N PHE A 229 -2.55 -7.56 4.90
CA PHE A 229 -3.67 -8.47 5.15
C PHE A 229 -4.52 -8.65 3.89
N SER A 230 -5.02 -9.86 3.71
CA SER A 230 -6.19 -10.13 2.88
C SER A 230 -7.41 -9.32 3.38
N PRO A 231 -8.40 -9.02 2.52
CA PRO A 231 -9.52 -8.14 2.89
C PRO A 231 -10.32 -8.59 4.12
N ASP A 232 -10.41 -9.90 4.36
CA ASP A 232 -11.03 -10.47 5.56
C ASP A 232 -10.06 -10.68 6.72
N GLY A 233 -8.75 -10.67 6.47
CA GLY A 233 -7.71 -10.92 7.47
C GLY A 233 -7.43 -12.40 7.72
N ASP A 234 -7.92 -13.30 6.86
CA ASP A 234 -7.65 -14.74 6.97
C ASP A 234 -6.18 -15.06 6.68
N TYR A 235 -5.57 -14.21 5.85
CA TYR A 235 -4.16 -14.27 5.47
C TYR A 235 -3.43 -12.95 5.73
N LEU A 236 -2.17 -13.07 6.17
CA LEU A 236 -1.16 -12.01 6.11
C LEU A 236 -0.05 -12.45 5.16
N MET A 237 0.38 -11.55 4.27
CA MET A 237 1.53 -11.71 3.41
C MET A 237 2.71 -10.88 3.93
N ALA A 238 3.92 -11.44 3.88
CA ALA A 238 5.18 -10.72 4.07
C ALA A 238 6.16 -11.01 2.93
N MET A 239 6.82 -9.97 2.42
CA MET A 239 7.82 -10.08 1.35
C MET A 239 8.79 -8.89 1.33
N GLY A 240 9.95 -9.07 0.69
CA GLY A 240 10.93 -8.02 0.42
C GLY A 240 11.56 -8.19 -0.96
N ASP A 241 12.07 -7.11 -1.54
CA ASP A 241 12.58 -7.04 -2.91
C ASP A 241 13.98 -7.65 -3.12
N GLN A 242 14.62 -8.10 -2.04
CA GLN A 242 15.97 -8.67 -2.07
C GLN A 242 15.99 -10.19 -2.23
N GLU A 243 14.85 -10.86 -2.06
CA GLU A 243 14.75 -12.32 -2.24
C GLU A 243 13.42 -12.77 -2.88
N PRO A 244 13.43 -13.81 -3.74
CA PRO A 244 12.27 -14.21 -4.53
C PRO A 244 11.33 -15.10 -3.70
N THR A 245 10.89 -14.60 -2.54
CA THR A 245 10.11 -15.36 -1.57
C THR A 245 8.97 -14.51 -0.99
N VAL A 246 7.81 -15.15 -0.83
CA VAL A 246 6.68 -14.63 -0.06
C VAL A 246 6.39 -15.61 1.07
N THR A 247 6.18 -15.10 2.29
CA THR A 247 5.65 -15.91 3.39
C THR A 247 4.19 -15.55 3.63
N LEU A 248 3.33 -16.57 3.71
CA LEU A 248 1.94 -16.42 4.14
C LEU A 248 1.79 -16.84 5.60
N PHE A 249 0.91 -16.16 6.30
CA PHE A 249 0.46 -16.51 7.65
C PHE A 249 -1.06 -16.64 7.68
N ASP A 250 -1.59 -17.43 8.60
CA ASP A 250 -3.02 -17.45 8.92
C ASP A 250 -3.44 -16.26 9.80
N GLU A 251 -4.73 -16.16 10.12
CA GLU A 251 -5.29 -15.09 10.96
C GLU A 251 -4.68 -15.03 12.38
N LEU A 252 -4.17 -16.17 12.86
CA LEU A 252 -3.51 -16.31 14.16
C LEU A 252 -2.00 -16.05 14.09
N LEU A 253 -1.49 -15.64 12.92
CA LEU A 253 -0.08 -15.37 12.64
C LEU A 253 0.81 -16.63 12.71
N ASN A 254 0.25 -17.82 12.46
CA ASN A 254 1.07 -19.01 12.23
C ASN A 254 1.60 -18.98 10.80
N PRO A 255 2.90 -19.21 10.55
CA PRO A 255 3.43 -19.28 9.21
C PRO A 255 2.86 -20.50 8.49
N LEU A 256 2.24 -20.25 7.33
CA LEU A 256 1.71 -21.29 6.45
C LEU A 256 2.80 -21.88 5.54
N GLY A 257 3.93 -21.16 5.44
CA GLY A 257 5.12 -21.58 4.72
C GLY A 257 5.60 -20.54 3.72
N ARG A 258 6.78 -20.80 3.15
CA ARG A 258 7.38 -19.98 2.10
C ARG A 258 6.88 -20.39 0.71
N ILE A 259 6.69 -19.41 -0.14
CA ILE A 259 6.38 -19.58 -1.56
C ILE A 259 7.53 -18.95 -2.35
N THR A 260 8.25 -19.79 -3.10
CA THR A 260 9.32 -19.32 -4.00
C THR A 260 8.73 -18.77 -5.29
N LEU A 261 9.20 -17.61 -5.70
CA LEU A 261 8.81 -16.89 -6.90
C LEU A 261 9.85 -17.06 -8.01
N ALA A 262 9.45 -16.77 -9.24
CA ALA A 262 10.36 -16.76 -10.38
C ALA A 262 11.24 -15.50 -10.46
N GLY A 263 10.87 -14.42 -9.75
CA GLY A 263 11.57 -13.14 -9.75
C GLY A 263 11.44 -12.43 -8.40
N GLN A 264 12.19 -11.32 -8.25
CA GLN A 264 12.17 -10.51 -7.04
C GLN A 264 10.83 -9.77 -6.90
N PRO A 265 10.10 -9.90 -5.78
CA PRO A 265 8.79 -9.28 -5.62
C PRO A 265 8.89 -7.77 -5.37
N LEU A 266 7.93 -7.00 -5.90
CA LEU A 266 7.81 -5.55 -5.68
C LEU A 266 6.58 -5.18 -4.85
N ASP A 267 5.38 -5.54 -5.33
CA ASP A 267 4.12 -5.36 -4.60
C ASP A 267 3.19 -6.56 -4.83
N GLY A 268 2.12 -6.63 -4.03
CA GLY A 268 1.14 -7.70 -4.14
C GLY A 268 -0.26 -7.28 -3.71
N CYS A 269 -1.26 -7.89 -4.36
CA CYS A 269 -2.66 -7.67 -4.05
C CYS A 269 -3.46 -8.97 -3.99
N PHE A 270 -4.29 -9.11 -2.96
CA PHE A 270 -5.25 -10.19 -2.83
C PHE A 270 -6.45 -9.96 -3.77
N SER A 271 -6.97 -11.04 -4.36
CA SER A 271 -8.21 -10.96 -5.14
C SER A 271 -9.42 -10.73 -4.23
N PRO A 272 -10.48 -10.03 -4.70
CA PRO A 272 -11.68 -9.78 -3.91
C PRO A 272 -12.41 -11.05 -3.46
N ASP A 273 -12.31 -12.12 -4.25
CA ASP A 273 -12.88 -13.44 -3.93
C ASP A 273 -12.00 -14.27 -2.96
N LYS A 274 -10.85 -13.73 -2.55
CA LYS A 274 -9.91 -14.30 -1.57
C LYS A 274 -9.31 -15.65 -1.99
N LYS A 275 -9.25 -15.92 -3.29
CA LYS A 275 -8.66 -17.16 -3.81
C LYS A 275 -7.24 -16.99 -4.31
N LYS A 276 -6.88 -15.79 -4.74
CA LYS A 276 -5.59 -15.51 -5.38
C LYS A 276 -4.84 -14.39 -4.66
N LEU A 277 -3.52 -14.49 -4.69
CA LEU A 277 -2.60 -13.39 -4.43
C LEU A 277 -1.76 -13.16 -5.68
N LEU A 278 -1.79 -11.93 -6.19
CA LEU A 278 -0.94 -11.51 -7.30
C LEU A 278 0.31 -10.86 -6.75
N ILE A 279 1.48 -11.17 -7.31
CA ILE A 279 2.77 -10.57 -6.96
C ILE A 279 3.44 -10.05 -8.22
N THR A 280 3.75 -8.75 -8.25
CA THR A 280 4.54 -8.13 -9.33
C THR A 280 6.02 -8.33 -9.07
N HIS A 281 6.83 -8.42 -10.13
CA HIS A 281 8.27 -8.60 -10.01
C HIS A 281 9.08 -7.42 -10.60
N ASP A 282 10.30 -7.23 -10.09
CA ASP A 282 11.23 -6.17 -10.54
C ASP A 282 11.87 -6.45 -11.90
N ASP A 283 11.71 -7.66 -12.45
CA ASP A 283 12.20 -8.03 -13.78
C ASP A 283 11.50 -7.29 -14.94
N ASN A 284 10.45 -6.52 -14.60
CA ASN A 284 9.60 -5.73 -15.47
C ASN A 284 8.83 -6.51 -16.54
N LYS A 285 8.67 -7.82 -16.35
CA LYS A 285 8.09 -8.69 -17.36
C LYS A 285 7.09 -9.66 -16.80
N THR A 286 7.17 -10.02 -15.53
CA THR A 286 6.38 -11.12 -15.00
C THR A 286 5.54 -10.78 -13.77
N LEU A 287 4.44 -11.52 -13.61
CA LEU A 287 3.53 -11.49 -12.48
C LEU A 287 3.30 -12.93 -12.00
N SER A 288 3.46 -13.20 -10.70
CA SER A 288 3.06 -14.48 -10.12
C SER A 288 1.60 -14.45 -9.67
N VAL A 289 0.86 -15.52 -9.96
CA VAL A 289 -0.47 -15.81 -9.42
C VAL A 289 -0.34 -16.96 -8.43
N ILE A 290 -0.59 -16.67 -7.16
CA ILE A 290 -0.56 -17.65 -6.07
C ILE A 290 -2.01 -18.06 -5.77
N ASP A 291 -2.28 -19.37 -5.77
CA ASP A 291 -3.53 -19.93 -5.24
C ASP A 291 -3.42 -20.03 -3.72
N LEU A 292 -4.31 -19.36 -2.98
CA LEU A 292 -4.24 -19.27 -1.52
C LEU A 292 -4.65 -20.55 -0.79
N MET A 293 -5.47 -21.40 -1.43
CA MET A 293 -5.85 -22.69 -0.86
C MET A 293 -4.69 -23.67 -0.99
N ARG A 294 -4.02 -23.69 -2.15
CA ARG A 294 -2.89 -24.59 -2.44
C ARG A 294 -1.56 -24.04 -1.92
N GLN A 295 -1.47 -22.74 -1.69
CA GLN A 295 -0.27 -22.00 -1.29
C GLN A 295 0.89 -22.19 -2.26
N THR A 296 0.59 -22.18 -3.55
CA THR A 296 1.58 -22.35 -4.62
C THR A 296 1.35 -21.36 -5.74
N VAL A 297 2.42 -20.99 -6.43
CA VAL A 297 2.32 -20.31 -7.72
C VAL A 297 1.65 -21.24 -8.73
N VAL A 298 0.53 -20.81 -9.31
CA VAL A 298 -0.22 -21.56 -10.33
C VAL A 298 0.01 -21.02 -11.74
N VAL A 299 0.39 -19.74 -11.86
CA VAL A 299 0.72 -19.07 -13.12
C VAL A 299 1.84 -18.07 -12.87
N THR A 300 2.81 -18.02 -13.78
CA THR A 300 3.71 -16.87 -13.94
C THR A 300 3.38 -16.26 -15.30
N ALA A 301 2.69 -15.12 -15.29
CA ALA A 301 2.22 -14.46 -16.51
C ALA A 301 3.26 -13.47 -17.01
N GLU A 302 3.53 -13.47 -18.32
CA GLU A 302 4.23 -12.38 -18.97
C GLU A 302 3.28 -11.20 -19.15
N VAL A 303 3.61 -10.06 -18.55
CA VAL A 303 2.79 -8.85 -18.55
C VAL A 303 3.39 -7.73 -19.39
N GLY A 304 4.63 -7.89 -19.85
CA GLY A 304 5.30 -6.99 -20.80
C GLY A 304 5.55 -5.56 -20.29
N ALA A 305 5.41 -5.33 -19.00
CA ALA A 305 5.53 -4.04 -18.34
C ALA A 305 5.99 -4.19 -16.89
N GLY A 306 6.64 -3.14 -16.36
CA GLY A 306 7.20 -3.13 -15.01
C GLY A 306 6.26 -2.56 -13.98
N TYR A 307 5.47 -3.42 -13.34
CA TYR A 307 4.47 -2.98 -12.37
C TYR A 307 5.10 -2.67 -11.01
N GLU A 308 5.10 -1.39 -10.64
CA GLU A 308 5.44 -0.97 -9.28
C GLU A 308 4.37 -1.44 -8.29
N THR A 309 3.11 -1.24 -8.65
CA THR A 309 1.95 -1.61 -7.84
C THR A 309 0.80 -2.04 -8.74
N LEU A 310 -0.09 -2.86 -8.19
CA LEU A 310 -1.24 -3.46 -8.86
C LEU A 310 -2.37 -3.59 -7.85
N SER A 311 -3.60 -3.32 -8.28
CA SER A 311 -4.77 -3.59 -7.45
C SER A 311 -5.99 -3.99 -8.28
N TYR A 312 -6.81 -4.87 -7.71
CA TYR A 312 -8.13 -5.18 -8.26
C TYR A 312 -9.09 -4.00 -8.02
N PHE A 313 -9.97 -3.78 -8.98
CA PHE A 313 -11.15 -2.96 -8.78
C PHE A 313 -12.41 -3.73 -9.17
N GLN A 314 -13.49 -3.42 -8.47
CA GLN A 314 -14.85 -3.81 -8.82
C GLN A 314 -15.76 -2.62 -8.57
N ILE A 315 -16.58 -2.26 -9.55
CA ILE A 315 -17.45 -1.09 -9.55
C ILE A 315 -18.87 -1.55 -9.83
N ASP A 316 -19.84 -1.04 -9.08
CA ASP A 316 -21.24 -1.44 -9.19
C ASP A 316 -21.93 -0.97 -10.48
#